data_AF-A0A212F6Y0-F1
#
_entry.id   AF-A0A212F6Y0-F1
#
_cell.length_a   1.000
_cell.length_b   1.000
_cell.length_c   1.000
_cell.angle_alpha   90.00
_cell.angle_beta   90.00
_cell.angle_gamma   90.00
#
_symmetry.space_group_name_H-M   'P 1'
#
loop_
_entity.id
_entity.type
_entity.pdbx_description
1 polymer ?
#
loop_
_entity_poly.entity_id
_entity_poly.type
_entity_poly.pdbx_seq_one_letter_code
_entity_poly.pdbx_strand_id
1 'polypeptide(L)'
;MFPTNHKTVFVLDHTPYFGISSENPIDFDVAKSRGPGYVPLPAVCKSLWTCSVEAAVEYCRIVWDLFPEGKLVRFVVSDFAAHILNTWAISQQNFTHLLNGLCLVGPVRRGAGGDVVGLCAAIEALGEPTGVQAARPPDSLFQNRGRILCITSARDDDSIRSLIDIAVNTLVQQNQKASEPQPTPIDGTNTQTLAIHYCHLIVINVTPEKTDSRVTNQPLTEMAGGLMGVEVIVCRASLLAGLLGRLVLPHYRLAITTVTGIPMKEEQNATSSANYDVEIIHSAEAHAGLRAAQTAAEATESIHIELISSRCRYS
;
A
#
# COMPACT_ATOMS: atom_id res chain seq x y z
N MET A 1 -10.09 6.61 -19.83
CA MET A 1 -9.15 5.52 -19.46
C MET A 1 -9.03 5.50 -17.95
N PHE A 2 -9.22 4.35 -17.29
CA PHE A 2 -9.01 4.25 -15.84
C PHE A 2 -7.54 3.82 -15.60
N PRO A 3 -6.72 4.66 -14.95
CA PRO A 3 -5.33 4.35 -14.69
C PRO A 3 -5.18 3.26 -13.62
N THR A 4 -4.00 2.67 -13.51
CA THR A 4 -3.66 1.64 -12.52
C THR A 4 -3.91 2.06 -11.07
N ASN A 5 -3.92 3.36 -10.78
CA ASN A 5 -4.21 3.90 -9.44
C ASN A 5 -5.70 4.21 -9.19
N HIS A 6 -6.59 3.86 -10.14
CA HIS A 6 -8.04 3.95 -9.92
C HIS A 6 -8.52 2.92 -8.89
N LYS A 7 -8.03 1.68 -8.99
CA LYS A 7 -8.28 0.58 -8.05
C LYS A 7 -6.96 0.14 -7.42
N THR A 8 -6.86 0.24 -6.11
CA THR A 8 -5.75 -0.35 -5.34
C THR A 8 -6.32 -1.36 -4.36
N VAL A 9 -5.75 -2.56 -4.30
CA VAL A 9 -6.14 -3.59 -3.33
C VAL A 9 -4.96 -3.90 -2.42
N PHE A 10 -5.15 -3.80 -1.11
CA PHE A 10 -4.23 -4.36 -0.13
C PHE A 10 -4.63 -5.80 0.17
N VAL A 11 -3.65 -6.70 0.12
CA VAL A 11 -3.76 -8.07 0.65
C VAL A 11 -2.86 -8.12 1.87
N LEU A 12 -3.44 -8.31 3.05
CA LEU A 12 -2.72 -8.38 4.31
C LEU A 12 -2.73 -9.81 4.84
N ASP A 13 -1.54 -10.38 5.03
CA ASP A 13 -1.36 -11.69 5.66
C ASP A 13 -1.73 -11.63 7.17
N HIS A 14 -2.67 -12.48 7.57
CA HIS A 14 -3.14 -12.67 8.95
C HIS A 14 -2.87 -14.09 9.47
N THR A 15 -1.92 -14.78 8.85
CA THR A 15 -1.42 -16.07 9.34
C THR A 15 -0.71 -15.93 10.68
N PRO A 16 -0.55 -17.03 11.46
CA PRO A 16 0.14 -16.99 12.74
C PRO A 16 1.52 -16.35 12.71
N TYR A 17 2.23 -16.43 11.57
CA TYR A 17 3.54 -15.82 11.41
C TYR A 17 3.47 -14.30 11.60
N PHE A 18 2.42 -13.64 11.12
CA PHE A 18 2.25 -12.19 11.31
C PHE A 18 1.91 -11.79 12.77
N GLY A 19 1.64 -12.76 13.64
CA GLY A 19 1.48 -12.54 15.07
C GLY A 19 2.80 -12.39 15.85
N ILE A 20 3.96 -12.67 15.22
CA ILE A 20 5.26 -12.54 15.90
C ILE A 20 5.68 -11.08 16.04
N SER A 21 6.60 -10.84 16.98
CA SER A 21 7.23 -9.54 17.21
C SER A 21 7.99 -9.05 15.97
N SER A 22 7.92 -7.74 15.69
CA SER A 22 8.78 -7.07 14.71
C SER A 22 10.24 -6.97 15.18
N GLU A 23 10.48 -7.22 16.47
CA GLU A 23 11.79 -7.08 17.13
C GLU A 23 12.37 -5.66 17.09
N ASN A 24 11.50 -4.67 16.86
CA ASN A 24 11.82 -3.25 16.95
C ASN A 24 11.21 -2.65 18.24
N PRO A 25 12.02 -2.50 19.32
CA PRO A 25 11.51 -2.02 20.61
C PRO A 25 11.07 -0.57 20.53
N ILE A 26 9.92 -0.29 21.16
CA ILE A 26 9.37 1.05 21.32
C ILE A 26 9.39 1.37 22.82
N ASP A 27 10.17 2.39 23.17
CA ASP A 27 10.27 2.89 24.54
C ASP A 27 9.10 3.85 24.84
N PHE A 28 8.19 3.40 25.69
CA PHE A 28 7.12 4.24 26.23
C PHE A 28 7.50 4.89 27.57
N ASP A 29 8.71 4.64 28.05
CA ASP A 29 9.21 5.24 29.28
C ASP A 29 9.70 6.67 29.03
N VAL A 30 8.79 7.63 29.22
CA VAL A 30 9.05 9.07 29.03
C VAL A 30 9.83 9.68 30.22
N ALA A 31 9.98 8.95 31.34
CA ALA A 31 10.45 9.50 32.60
C ALA A 31 11.93 9.18 32.87
N LYS A 32 12.85 9.74 32.06
CA LYS A 32 14.31 9.55 32.21
C LYS A 32 14.93 10.05 33.54
N SER A 33 14.16 10.60 34.49
CA SER A 33 14.70 11.29 35.69
C SER A 33 13.86 11.18 36.97
N ARG A 34 13.26 10.03 37.29
CA ARG A 34 12.74 9.81 38.66
C ARG A 34 13.82 9.17 39.53
N GLY A 35 13.93 9.68 40.76
CA GLY A 35 15.02 9.45 41.71
C GLY A 35 15.25 7.99 42.13
N PRO A 36 16.05 7.77 43.20
CA PRO A 36 16.43 6.42 43.61
C PRO A 36 15.20 5.53 43.90
N GLY A 37 15.15 4.36 43.25
CA GLY A 37 14.04 3.39 43.34
C GLY A 37 13.14 3.31 42.10
N TYR A 38 13.43 4.07 41.04
CA TYR A 38 12.69 3.98 39.78
C TYR A 38 12.97 2.66 39.02
N VAL A 39 11.90 1.97 38.60
CA VAL A 39 11.96 0.78 37.74
C VAL A 39 11.44 1.18 36.36
N PRO A 40 12.26 1.13 35.30
CA PRO A 40 11.85 1.52 33.96
C PRO A 40 10.81 0.55 33.40
N LEU A 41 9.88 1.08 32.61
CA LEU A 41 8.92 0.24 31.91
C LEU A 41 9.65 -0.54 30.80
N PRO A 42 9.39 -1.85 30.64
CA PRO A 42 9.99 -2.60 29.56
C PRO A 42 9.49 -2.10 28.21
N ALA A 43 10.40 -2.00 27.24
CA ALA A 43 10.05 -1.69 25.87
C ALA A 43 9.08 -2.74 25.30
N VAL A 44 8.17 -2.30 24.43
CA VAL A 44 7.23 -3.20 23.74
C VAL A 44 7.52 -3.19 22.24
N CYS A 45 7.31 -4.33 21.59
CA CYS A 45 7.43 -4.44 20.14
C CYS A 45 6.04 -4.61 19.54
N LYS A 46 5.82 -3.98 18.38
CA LYS A 46 4.65 -4.27 17.53
C LYS A 46 4.77 -5.67 16.93
N SER A 47 3.65 -6.29 16.57
CA SER A 47 3.69 -7.48 15.73
C SER A 47 3.89 -7.10 14.26
N LEU A 48 4.29 -8.06 13.41
CA LEU A 48 4.32 -7.84 11.95
C LEU A 48 2.95 -7.39 11.43
N TRP A 49 1.87 -8.03 11.88
CA TRP A 49 0.48 -7.63 11.58
C TRP A 49 0.21 -6.16 11.91
N THR A 50 0.62 -5.72 13.10
CA THR A 50 0.40 -4.33 13.54
C THR A 50 1.16 -3.36 12.64
N CYS A 51 2.43 -3.66 12.33
CA CYS A 51 3.24 -2.86 11.40
C CYS A 51 2.60 -2.79 10.00
N SER A 52 2.07 -3.91 9.49
CA SER A 52 1.41 -3.97 8.17
C SER A 52 0.12 -3.16 8.13
N VAL A 53 -0.72 -3.27 9.15
CA VAL A 53 -1.95 -2.49 9.26
C VAL A 53 -1.64 -1.00 9.35
N GLU A 54 -0.72 -0.58 10.22
CA GLU A 54 -0.32 0.83 10.36
C GLU A 54 0.19 1.40 9.04
N ALA A 55 1.08 0.68 8.34
CA ALA A 55 1.64 1.13 7.07
C ALA A 55 0.57 1.26 5.97
N ALA A 56 -0.35 0.29 5.88
CA ALA A 56 -1.42 0.32 4.87
C ALA A 56 -2.45 1.42 5.17
N VAL A 57 -2.78 1.64 6.44
CA VAL A 57 -3.67 2.73 6.88
C VAL A 57 -3.05 4.10 6.58
N GLU A 58 -1.75 4.28 6.85
CA GLU A 58 -1.04 5.53 6.55
C GLU A 58 -0.97 5.81 5.05
N TYR A 59 -0.75 4.78 4.23
CA TYR A 59 -0.86 4.90 2.77
C TYR A 59 -2.25 5.41 2.37
N CYS A 60 -3.31 4.86 2.96
CA CYS A 60 -4.69 5.29 2.67
C CYS A 60 -4.95 6.73 3.12
N ARG A 61 -4.32 7.19 4.20
CA ARG A 61 -4.40 8.58 4.66
C ARG A 61 -3.93 9.55 3.61
N ILE A 62 -2.74 9.31 3.08
CA ILE A 62 -2.17 10.15 2.03
C ILE A 62 -3.09 10.15 0.80
N VAL A 63 -3.64 8.99 0.43
CA VAL A 63 -4.54 8.88 -0.73
C VAL A 63 -5.85 9.62 -0.50
N TRP A 64 -6.54 9.40 0.61
CA TRP A 64 -7.86 9.98 0.85
C TRP A 64 -7.80 11.47 1.18
N ASP A 65 -6.72 11.94 1.81
CA ASP A 65 -6.50 13.37 2.06
C ASP A 65 -6.30 14.15 0.74
N LEU A 66 -5.60 13.55 -0.24
CA LEU A 66 -5.29 14.19 -1.52
C LEU A 66 -6.30 13.92 -2.64
N PHE A 67 -7.04 12.80 -2.54
CA PHE A 67 -8.00 12.35 -3.53
C PHE A 67 -9.30 11.94 -2.84
N PRO A 68 -10.18 12.90 -2.49
CA PRO A 68 -11.46 12.59 -1.85
C PRO A 68 -12.39 11.75 -2.74
N GLU A 69 -12.17 11.75 -4.05
CA GLU A 69 -12.93 10.94 -5.02
C GLU A 69 -12.01 10.33 -6.10
N GLY A 70 -12.53 9.29 -6.78
CA GLY A 70 -11.93 8.73 -7.99
C GLY A 70 -10.73 7.79 -7.79
N LYS A 71 -10.16 7.74 -6.58
CA LYS A 71 -9.11 6.79 -6.17
C LYS A 71 -9.66 5.87 -5.09
N LEU A 72 -9.82 4.60 -5.42
CA LEU A 72 -10.48 3.63 -4.55
C LEU A 72 -9.48 2.62 -4.01
N VAL A 73 -9.61 2.30 -2.73
CA VAL A 73 -8.79 1.33 -2.02
C VAL A 73 -9.69 0.24 -1.44
N ARG A 74 -9.29 -1.02 -1.62
CA ARG A 74 -9.95 -2.20 -1.04
C ARG A 74 -8.96 -2.97 -0.18
N PHE A 75 -9.44 -3.50 0.94
CA PHE A 75 -8.65 -4.34 1.85
C PHE A 75 -9.18 -5.77 1.83
N VAL A 76 -8.25 -6.70 1.67
CA VAL A 76 -8.46 -8.13 1.81
C VAL A 76 -7.50 -8.62 2.88
N VAL A 77 -8.03 -9.20 3.95
CA VAL A 77 -7.23 -9.88 4.96
C VAL A 77 -7.24 -11.36 4.65
N SER A 78 -6.07 -12.00 4.64
CA SER A 78 -5.90 -13.40 4.24
C SER A 78 -5.42 -14.26 5.40
N ASP A 79 -6.21 -15.25 5.78
CA ASP A 79 -5.81 -16.30 6.72
C ASP A 79 -6.07 -17.70 6.10
N PHE A 80 -6.96 -18.52 6.66
CA PHE A 80 -7.49 -19.70 5.99
C PHE A 80 -8.54 -19.35 4.93
N ALA A 81 -9.05 -18.11 4.95
CA ALA A 81 -10.00 -17.56 4.00
C ALA A 81 -9.63 -16.11 3.64
N ALA A 82 -10.31 -15.57 2.62
CA ALA A 82 -10.20 -14.17 2.26
C ALA A 82 -11.34 -13.37 2.93
N HIS A 83 -10.98 -12.37 3.73
CA HIS A 83 -11.92 -11.46 4.39
C HIS A 83 -11.85 -10.08 3.74
N ILE A 84 -12.86 -9.76 2.93
CA ILE A 84 -12.96 -8.46 2.26
C ILE A 84 -13.55 -7.44 3.23
N LEU A 85 -12.80 -6.42 3.62
CA LEU A 85 -13.22 -5.45 4.64
C LEU A 85 -14.11 -4.33 4.08
N ASN A 86 -13.95 -4.02 2.78
CA ASN A 86 -14.69 -2.96 2.12
C ASN A 86 -14.84 -3.21 0.61
N THR A 87 -15.71 -2.42 -0.02
CA THR A 87 -16.03 -2.51 -1.44
C THR A 87 -15.61 -1.25 -2.20
N TRP A 88 -15.84 -1.23 -3.51
CA TRP A 88 -15.67 -0.04 -4.34
C TRP A 88 -16.69 1.08 -4.08
N ALA A 89 -17.61 0.90 -3.12
CA ALA A 89 -18.57 1.92 -2.73
C ALA A 89 -17.88 3.11 -2.03
N ILE A 90 -18.20 4.34 -2.46
CA ILE A 90 -17.62 5.58 -1.91
C ILE A 90 -17.90 5.73 -0.42
N SER A 91 -19.06 5.30 0.07
CA SER A 91 -19.42 5.32 1.49
C SER A 91 -18.49 4.47 2.37
N GLN A 92 -17.71 3.56 1.79
CA GLN A 92 -16.76 2.71 2.49
C GLN A 92 -15.29 3.13 2.28
N GLN A 93 -15.04 4.25 1.60
CA GLN A 93 -13.71 4.82 1.35
C GLN A 93 -13.34 5.82 2.46
N ASN A 94 -13.35 5.36 3.71
CA ASN A 94 -13.02 6.20 4.86
C ASN A 94 -12.41 5.38 6.00
N PHE A 95 -11.72 6.07 6.90
CA PHE A 95 -11.06 5.47 8.04
C PHE A 95 -12.00 4.78 9.01
N THR A 96 -13.16 5.36 9.30
CA THR A 96 -14.07 4.77 10.27
C THR A 96 -14.52 3.38 9.83
N HIS A 97 -14.89 3.21 8.55
CA HIS A 97 -15.25 1.91 8.00
C HIS A 97 -14.07 0.92 8.05
N LEU A 98 -12.90 1.34 7.56
CA LEU A 98 -11.72 0.49 7.49
C LEU A 98 -11.24 0.04 8.87
N LEU A 99 -11.09 0.98 9.82
CA LEU A 99 -10.62 0.71 11.16
C LEU A 99 -11.61 -0.17 11.94
N ASN A 100 -12.93 0.04 11.78
CA ASN A 100 -13.93 -0.86 12.36
C ASN A 100 -13.78 -2.30 11.82
N GLY A 101 -13.57 -2.47 10.51
CA GLY A 101 -13.30 -3.78 9.91
C GLY A 101 -12.05 -4.45 10.47
N LEU A 102 -10.94 -3.70 10.56
CA LEU A 102 -9.68 -4.19 11.13
C LEU A 102 -9.79 -4.53 12.62
N CYS A 103 -10.56 -3.77 13.39
CA CYS A 103 -10.85 -4.09 14.79
C CYS A 103 -11.64 -5.39 14.94
N LEU A 104 -12.58 -5.67 14.03
CA LEU A 104 -13.35 -6.93 14.02
C LEU A 104 -12.47 -8.14 13.70
N VAL A 105 -11.52 -7.98 12.77
CA VAL A 105 -10.49 -9.00 12.49
C VAL A 105 -9.61 -9.22 13.73
N GLY A 106 -9.17 -8.13 14.36
CA GLY A 106 -8.36 -8.16 15.57
C GLY A 106 -6.93 -8.66 15.36
N PRO A 107 -6.17 -8.90 16.44
CA PRO A 107 -4.82 -9.44 16.35
C PRO A 107 -4.84 -10.87 15.83
N VAL A 108 -3.72 -11.27 15.20
CA VAL A 108 -3.51 -12.63 14.72
C VAL A 108 -3.71 -13.64 15.86
N ARG A 109 -4.56 -14.64 15.62
CA ARG A 109 -4.79 -15.75 16.54
C ARG A 109 -4.06 -17.00 16.06
N ARG A 110 -3.87 -17.98 16.96
CA ARG A 110 -3.32 -19.29 16.58
C ARG A 110 -4.27 -19.97 15.60
N GLY A 111 -3.76 -20.40 14.45
CA GLY A 111 -4.53 -21.00 13.36
C GLY A 111 -3.61 -21.52 12.26
N ALA A 112 -4.17 -21.92 11.11
CA ALA A 112 -3.42 -22.16 9.88
C ALA A 112 -3.97 -21.22 8.80
N GLY A 113 -3.15 -20.83 7.83
CA GLY A 113 -3.57 -19.95 6.75
C GLY A 113 -2.44 -19.66 5.78
N GLY A 114 -2.77 -18.95 4.71
CA GLY A 114 -1.82 -18.45 3.71
C GLY A 114 -2.38 -17.22 2.98
N ASP A 115 -1.52 -16.55 2.22
CA ASP A 115 -1.83 -15.34 1.44
C ASP A 115 -2.50 -15.62 0.08
N VAL A 116 -2.42 -16.86 -0.40
CA VAL A 116 -2.95 -17.29 -1.70
C VAL A 116 -4.44 -16.97 -1.88
N VAL A 117 -5.28 -17.28 -0.88
CA VAL A 117 -6.73 -17.08 -0.98
C VAL A 117 -7.09 -15.59 -1.05
N GLY A 118 -6.42 -14.75 -0.26
CA GLY A 118 -6.59 -13.30 -0.32
C GLY A 118 -6.10 -12.71 -1.63
N LEU A 119 -5.01 -13.22 -2.20
CA LEU A 119 -4.51 -12.77 -3.49
C LEU A 119 -5.50 -13.09 -4.63
N CYS A 120 -6.10 -14.28 -4.61
CA CYS A 120 -7.16 -14.63 -5.56
C CYS A 120 -8.38 -13.70 -5.43
N ALA A 121 -8.84 -13.45 -4.21
CA ALA A 121 -9.95 -12.53 -3.94
C ALA A 121 -9.62 -11.09 -4.35
N ALA A 122 -8.36 -10.65 -4.25
CA ALA A 122 -7.93 -9.34 -4.70
C ALA A 122 -7.98 -9.19 -6.23
N ILE A 123 -7.62 -10.25 -6.97
CA ILE A 123 -7.74 -10.25 -8.44
C ILE A 123 -9.22 -10.24 -8.84
N GLU A 124 -10.06 -11.03 -8.19
CA GLU A 124 -11.52 -11.01 -8.39
C GLU A 124 -12.10 -9.62 -8.13
N ALA A 125 -11.69 -8.99 -7.03
CA ALA A 125 -12.05 -7.63 -6.69
C ALA A 125 -11.69 -6.61 -7.77
N LEU A 126 -10.54 -6.76 -8.46
CA LEU A 126 -10.18 -5.90 -9.59
C LEU A 126 -11.13 -6.07 -10.79
N GLY A 127 -11.71 -7.24 -10.96
CA GLY A 127 -12.72 -7.54 -11.98
C GLY A 127 -14.08 -6.89 -11.70
N GLU A 128 -14.42 -6.61 -10.43
CA GLU A 128 -15.69 -5.95 -10.10
C GLU A 128 -15.74 -4.50 -10.61
N PRO A 129 -16.85 -4.04 -11.21
CA PRO A 129 -16.99 -2.67 -11.66
C PRO A 129 -17.10 -1.70 -10.48
N THR A 130 -16.43 -0.55 -10.58
CA THR A 130 -16.68 0.57 -9.68
C THR A 130 -17.98 1.28 -10.08
N GLY A 131 -18.56 2.09 -9.19
CA GLY A 131 -19.78 2.85 -9.53
C GLY A 131 -19.64 3.68 -10.82
N VAL A 132 -18.47 4.31 -11.02
CA VAL A 132 -18.17 5.08 -12.24
C VAL A 132 -17.91 4.23 -13.48
N GLN A 133 -17.52 2.97 -13.31
CA GLN A 133 -17.37 2.02 -14.43
C GLN A 133 -18.73 1.43 -14.82
N ALA A 134 -19.55 1.04 -13.83
CA ALA A 134 -20.89 0.49 -14.04
C ALA A 134 -21.86 1.51 -14.63
N ALA A 135 -21.69 2.79 -14.30
CA ALA A 135 -22.51 3.88 -14.86
C ALA A 135 -22.19 4.21 -16.33
N ARG A 136 -21.10 3.64 -16.89
CA ARG A 136 -20.79 3.89 -18.30
C ARG A 136 -21.68 3.04 -19.22
N PRO A 137 -21.98 3.53 -20.44
CA PRO A 137 -22.68 2.74 -21.44
C PRO A 137 -21.94 1.41 -21.73
N PRO A 138 -22.65 0.31 -22.01
CA PRO A 138 -22.04 -0.99 -22.34
C PRO A 138 -21.06 -0.94 -23.51
N ASP A 139 -21.32 -0.06 -24.49
CA ASP A 139 -20.47 0.13 -25.67
C ASP A 139 -19.23 1.00 -25.41
N SER A 140 -19.06 1.49 -24.17
CA SER A 140 -17.93 2.36 -23.85
C SER A 140 -16.64 1.56 -23.71
N LEU A 141 -15.70 1.82 -24.62
CA LEU A 141 -14.36 1.25 -24.53
C LEU A 141 -13.59 1.93 -23.39
N PHE A 142 -13.31 1.17 -22.34
CA PHE A 142 -12.38 1.60 -21.30
C PHE A 142 -11.51 0.44 -20.83
N GLN A 143 -10.30 0.80 -20.36
CA GLN A 143 -9.37 -0.17 -19.79
C GLN A 143 -9.57 -0.23 -18.29
N ASN A 144 -9.89 -1.41 -17.76
CA ASN A 144 -9.93 -1.71 -16.33
C ASN A 144 -8.53 -2.09 -15.86
N ARG A 145 -7.85 -1.17 -15.18
CA ARG A 145 -6.49 -1.37 -14.65
C ARG A 145 -6.49 -1.20 -13.13
N GLY A 146 -5.59 -1.88 -12.45
CA GLY A 146 -5.48 -1.79 -10.98
C GLY A 146 -4.13 -2.20 -10.43
N ARG A 147 -3.95 -1.98 -9.13
CA ARG A 147 -2.75 -2.36 -8.38
C ARG A 147 -3.12 -3.26 -7.21
N ILE A 148 -2.28 -4.24 -6.92
CA ILE A 148 -2.34 -5.06 -5.71
C ILE A 148 -1.05 -4.85 -4.92
N LEU A 149 -1.15 -4.51 -3.64
CA LEU A 149 -0.05 -4.55 -2.68
C LEU A 149 -0.28 -5.74 -1.76
N CYS A 150 0.49 -6.81 -1.96
CA CYS A 150 0.44 -8.01 -1.13
C CYS A 150 1.52 -7.93 -0.05
N ILE A 151 1.12 -7.77 1.21
CA ILE A 151 2.03 -7.73 2.36
C ILE A 151 2.00 -9.09 3.02
N THR A 152 3.10 -9.83 2.88
CA THR A 152 3.23 -11.25 3.25
C THR A 152 4.64 -11.55 3.75
N SER A 153 4.88 -12.79 4.18
CA SER A 153 6.21 -13.29 4.51
C SER A 153 6.39 -14.68 3.94
N ALA A 154 7.24 -14.78 2.94
CA ALA A 154 7.61 -16.03 2.29
C ALA A 154 8.96 -16.54 2.81
N ARG A 155 9.17 -17.86 2.68
CA ARG A 155 10.38 -18.52 3.14
C ARG A 155 11.60 -18.24 2.25
N ASP A 156 11.38 -18.14 0.94
CA ASP A 156 12.40 -18.08 -0.11
C ASP A 156 11.79 -17.59 -1.44
N ASP A 157 12.66 -17.31 -2.41
CA ASP A 157 12.27 -16.85 -3.75
C ASP A 157 11.38 -17.84 -4.51
N ASP A 158 11.48 -19.14 -4.24
CA ASP A 158 10.64 -20.18 -4.88
C ASP A 158 9.19 -20.11 -4.38
N SER A 159 9.01 -19.83 -3.08
CA SER A 159 7.69 -19.59 -2.48
C SER A 159 7.04 -18.33 -3.10
N ILE A 160 7.82 -17.25 -3.28
CA ILE A 160 7.35 -16.02 -3.94
C ILE A 160 6.98 -16.29 -5.40
N ARG A 161 7.81 -17.04 -6.14
CA ARG A 161 7.50 -17.40 -7.53
C ARG A 161 6.21 -18.19 -7.64
N SER A 162 6.00 -19.14 -6.74
CA SER A 162 4.76 -19.93 -6.68
C SER A 162 3.53 -19.03 -6.44
N LEU A 163 3.63 -18.06 -5.53
CA LEU A 163 2.57 -17.07 -5.28
C LEU A 163 2.27 -16.23 -6.54
N ILE A 164 3.31 -15.77 -7.23
CA ILE A 164 3.19 -14.98 -8.47
C ILE A 164 2.54 -15.81 -9.58
N ASP A 165 2.96 -17.07 -9.77
CA ASP A 165 2.38 -17.96 -10.77
C ASP A 165 0.89 -18.21 -10.50
N ILE A 166 0.50 -18.37 -9.23
CA ILE A 166 -0.92 -18.45 -8.85
C ILE A 166 -1.65 -17.16 -9.21
N ALA A 167 -1.07 -15.99 -8.92
CA ALA A 167 -1.67 -14.70 -9.26
C ALA A 167 -1.90 -14.54 -10.77
N VAL A 168 -0.90 -14.90 -11.56
CA VAL A 168 -0.98 -14.86 -13.03
C VAL A 168 -2.09 -15.79 -13.54
N ASN A 169 -2.12 -17.03 -13.06
CA ASN A 169 -3.14 -18.00 -13.46
C ASN A 169 -4.55 -17.53 -13.08
N THR A 170 -4.72 -16.99 -11.87
CA THR A 170 -6.00 -16.42 -11.43
C THR A 170 -6.41 -15.23 -12.31
N LEU A 171 -5.49 -14.33 -12.65
CA LEU A 171 -5.79 -13.20 -13.54
C LEU A 171 -6.28 -13.66 -14.91
N VAL A 172 -5.60 -14.64 -15.51
CA VAL A 172 -6.00 -15.19 -16.82
C VAL A 172 -7.39 -15.82 -16.73
N GLN A 173 -7.67 -16.60 -15.69
CA GLN A 173 -8.97 -17.22 -15.47
C GLN A 173 -10.08 -16.18 -15.25
N GLN A 174 -9.82 -15.11 -14.48
CA GLN A 174 -10.81 -14.03 -14.29
C GLN A 174 -11.15 -13.32 -15.61
N ASN A 175 -10.15 -13.11 -16.48
CA ASN A 175 -10.40 -12.52 -17.80
C ASN A 175 -11.16 -13.45 -18.74
N GLN A 176 -10.95 -14.77 -18.64
CA GLN A 176 -11.75 -15.76 -19.36
C GLN A 176 -13.22 -15.69 -18.93
N LYS A 177 -13.49 -15.69 -17.61
CA LYS A 177 -14.85 -15.55 -17.05
C LYS A 177 -15.53 -14.24 -17.48
N ALA A 178 -14.77 -13.14 -17.56
CA ALA A 178 -15.29 -11.85 -18.00
C ALA A 178 -15.64 -11.81 -19.51
N SER A 179 -15.13 -12.76 -20.29
CA SER A 179 -15.42 -12.87 -21.73
C SER A 179 -16.65 -13.76 -22.03
N GLU A 180 -17.11 -14.55 -21.04
CA GLU A 180 -18.27 -15.42 -21.20
C GLU A 180 -19.58 -14.59 -21.18
N PRO A 181 -20.58 -14.93 -22.02
CA PRO A 181 -21.89 -14.29 -21.98
C PRO A 181 -22.55 -14.52 -20.62
N GLN A 182 -22.66 -13.47 -19.81
CA GLN A 182 -23.33 -13.54 -18.52
C GLN A 182 -24.84 -13.76 -18.72
N PRO A 183 -25.48 -14.70 -18.00
CA PRO A 183 -26.92 -14.87 -18.05
C PRO A 183 -27.61 -13.57 -17.62
N THR A 184 -28.71 -13.21 -18.29
CA THR A 184 -29.52 -12.05 -17.91
C THR A 184 -29.99 -12.21 -16.47
N PRO A 185 -29.66 -11.28 -15.55
CA PRO A 185 -29.97 -11.45 -14.14
C PRO A 185 -31.50 -11.44 -13.95
N ILE A 186 -32.02 -12.50 -13.34
CA ILE A 186 -33.45 -12.68 -13.03
C ILE A 186 -33.93 -11.60 -12.03
N ASP A 187 -33.01 -11.09 -11.20
CA ASP A 187 -33.27 -10.13 -10.12
C ASP A 187 -32.71 -8.71 -10.36
N GLY A 188 -32.32 -8.37 -11.60
CA GLY A 188 -31.86 -7.01 -11.95
C GLY A 188 -30.53 -6.55 -11.33
N THR A 189 -29.86 -7.38 -10.52
CA THR A 189 -28.49 -7.11 -10.04
C THR A 189 -27.49 -7.41 -11.15
N ASN A 190 -26.93 -6.37 -11.75
CA ASN A 190 -25.96 -6.50 -12.84
C ASN A 190 -24.58 -6.94 -12.28
N THR A 191 -24.35 -8.24 -12.22
CA THR A 191 -23.11 -8.89 -11.74
C THR A 191 -22.04 -8.99 -12.83
N GLN A 192 -21.90 -7.96 -13.66
CA GLN A 192 -20.98 -7.99 -14.79
C GLN A 192 -19.53 -7.87 -14.32
N THR A 193 -18.75 -8.95 -14.46
CA THR A 193 -17.30 -8.94 -14.26
C THR A 193 -16.61 -8.27 -15.44
N LEU A 194 -15.65 -7.40 -15.17
CA LEU A 194 -14.85 -6.70 -16.17
C LEU A 194 -13.53 -7.42 -16.41
N ALA A 195 -13.12 -7.51 -17.69
CA ALA A 195 -11.77 -7.95 -18.03
C ALA A 195 -10.72 -6.98 -17.48
N ILE A 196 -9.74 -7.48 -16.74
CA ILE A 196 -8.62 -6.74 -16.18
C ILE A 196 -7.54 -6.61 -17.26
N HIS A 197 -7.34 -5.38 -17.72
CA HIS A 197 -6.43 -5.06 -18.82
C HIS A 197 -4.97 -4.92 -18.36
N TYR A 198 -4.76 -4.56 -17.08
CA TYR A 198 -3.43 -4.48 -16.49
C TYR A 198 -3.52 -4.55 -14.96
N CYS A 199 -2.70 -5.39 -14.35
CA CYS A 199 -2.52 -5.48 -12.91
C CYS A 199 -1.06 -5.22 -12.53
N HIS A 200 -0.80 -4.24 -11.67
CA HIS A 200 0.52 -4.11 -11.05
C HIS A 200 0.50 -4.81 -9.69
N LEU A 201 1.17 -5.95 -9.57
CA LEU A 201 1.33 -6.70 -8.33
C LEU A 201 2.66 -6.33 -7.67
N ILE A 202 2.59 -5.83 -6.44
CA ILE A 202 3.75 -5.56 -5.60
C ILE A 202 3.69 -6.51 -4.42
N VAL A 203 4.62 -7.45 -4.34
CA VAL A 203 4.76 -8.36 -3.20
C VAL A 203 5.78 -7.78 -2.24
N ILE A 204 5.34 -7.43 -1.04
CA ILE A 204 6.17 -6.89 0.03
C ILE A 204 6.41 -8.01 1.03
N ASN A 205 7.60 -8.60 0.97
CA ASN A 205 8.08 -9.62 1.90
C ASN A 205 8.59 -8.96 3.17
N VAL A 206 7.82 -9.09 4.26
CA VAL A 206 8.10 -8.43 5.55
C VAL A 206 8.85 -9.37 6.48
N THR A 207 9.96 -8.91 7.05
CA THR A 207 10.72 -9.66 8.06
C THR A 207 10.87 -8.89 9.39
N PRO A 208 11.04 -9.60 10.52
CA PRO A 208 11.51 -8.99 11.77
C PRO A 208 12.90 -8.36 11.64
N GLU A 209 13.26 -7.49 12.58
CA GLU A 209 14.49 -6.71 12.53
C GLU A 209 15.77 -7.58 12.52
N LYS A 210 15.78 -8.67 13.30
CA LYS A 210 16.98 -9.52 13.49
C LYS A 210 16.93 -10.81 12.68
N THR A 211 15.98 -10.92 11.75
CA THR A 211 15.82 -12.11 10.90
C THR A 211 16.23 -11.80 9.46
N ASP A 212 17.16 -12.59 8.93
CA ASP A 212 17.57 -12.49 7.53
C ASP A 212 16.51 -13.08 6.60
N SER A 213 16.24 -12.37 5.50
CA SER A 213 15.37 -12.82 4.42
C SER A 213 16.15 -13.70 3.43
N ARG A 214 15.55 -14.81 2.99
CA ARG A 214 16.01 -15.57 1.82
C ARG A 214 15.28 -15.18 0.53
N VAL A 215 14.31 -14.28 0.64
CA VAL A 215 13.71 -13.61 -0.51
C VAL A 215 14.60 -12.44 -0.90
N THR A 216 14.78 -12.23 -2.19
CA THR A 216 15.55 -11.13 -2.75
C THR A 216 14.64 -10.07 -3.39
N ASN A 217 15.12 -8.81 -3.45
CA ASN A 217 14.41 -7.76 -4.18
C ASN A 217 14.43 -8.08 -5.68
N GLN A 218 13.25 -8.03 -6.31
CA GLN A 218 13.10 -8.28 -7.75
C GLN A 218 12.50 -7.05 -8.39
N PRO A 219 13.14 -6.47 -9.43
CA PRO A 219 12.61 -5.30 -10.10
C PRO A 219 11.33 -5.64 -10.87
N LEU A 220 10.56 -4.60 -11.20
CA LEU A 220 9.37 -4.72 -12.04
C LEU A 220 9.63 -5.57 -13.29
N THR A 221 8.94 -6.69 -13.40
CA THR A 221 9.00 -7.65 -14.51
C THR A 221 7.60 -7.85 -15.08
N GLU A 222 7.48 -7.80 -16.41
CA GLU A 222 6.21 -8.01 -17.11
C GLU A 222 5.96 -9.51 -17.33
N MET A 223 4.73 -9.96 -17.06
CA MET A 223 4.29 -11.35 -17.14
C MET A 223 2.97 -11.46 -17.91
N ALA A 224 2.60 -12.69 -18.27
CA ALA A 224 1.33 -13.00 -18.94
C ALA A 224 1.07 -12.15 -20.21
N GLY A 225 2.11 -11.92 -21.02
CA GLY A 225 2.01 -11.10 -22.24
C GLY A 225 1.77 -9.61 -21.98
N GLY A 226 2.15 -9.10 -20.80
CA GLY A 226 1.98 -7.69 -20.42
C GLY A 226 0.66 -7.39 -19.70
N LEU A 227 -0.08 -8.41 -19.27
CA LEU A 227 -1.29 -8.24 -18.44
C LEU A 227 -0.96 -7.96 -16.98
N MET A 228 0.23 -8.37 -16.51
CA MET A 228 0.66 -8.18 -15.13
C MET A 228 2.11 -7.72 -15.06
N GLY A 229 2.35 -6.59 -14.40
CA GLY A 229 3.68 -6.20 -13.95
C GLY A 229 3.88 -6.64 -12.49
N VAL A 230 4.99 -7.28 -12.17
CA VAL A 230 5.28 -7.82 -10.83
C VAL A 230 6.58 -7.24 -10.29
N GLU A 231 6.56 -6.75 -9.05
CA GLU A 231 7.73 -6.29 -8.30
C GLU A 231 7.75 -6.97 -6.91
N VAL A 232 8.93 -7.39 -6.46
CA VAL A 232 9.13 -8.00 -5.13
C VAL A 232 10.03 -7.12 -4.31
N ILE A 233 9.55 -6.70 -3.14
CA ILE A 233 10.26 -5.81 -2.23
C ILE A 233 10.43 -6.52 -0.89
N VAL A 234 11.66 -6.62 -0.41
CA VAL A 234 11.98 -7.11 0.93
C VAL A 234 12.08 -5.92 1.87
N CYS A 235 11.35 -5.97 2.98
CA CYS A 235 11.28 -4.86 3.92
C CYS A 235 11.29 -5.35 5.36
N ARG A 236 12.08 -4.69 6.21
CA ARG A 236 11.93 -4.86 7.66
C ARG A 236 10.62 -4.25 8.12
N ALA A 237 9.96 -4.89 9.08
CA ALA A 237 8.69 -4.41 9.63
C ALA A 237 8.77 -2.96 10.16
N SER A 238 9.92 -2.58 10.73
CA SER A 238 10.23 -1.22 11.20
C SER A 238 10.22 -0.16 10.10
N LEU A 239 10.56 -0.54 8.86
CA LEU A 239 10.67 0.34 7.70
C LEU A 239 9.43 0.33 6.80
N LEU A 240 8.45 -0.53 7.09
CA LEU A 240 7.31 -0.78 6.21
C LEU A 240 6.46 0.47 5.98
N ALA A 241 6.20 1.25 7.04
CA ALA A 241 5.45 2.51 6.92
C ALA A 241 6.18 3.51 6.02
N GLY A 242 7.50 3.67 6.19
CA GLY A 242 8.32 4.53 5.32
C GLY A 242 8.38 4.03 3.87
N LEU A 243 8.44 2.71 3.66
CA LEU A 243 8.37 2.11 2.32
C LEU A 243 7.04 2.45 1.63
N LEU A 244 5.91 2.22 2.29
CA LEU A 244 4.59 2.52 1.72
C LEU A 244 4.41 4.04 1.50
N GLY A 245 4.91 4.87 2.42
CA GLY A 245 4.97 6.32 2.27
C GLY A 245 5.79 6.77 1.06
N ARG A 246 6.84 6.03 0.68
CA ARG A 246 7.58 6.29 -0.58
C ARG A 246 6.86 5.73 -1.81
N LEU A 247 6.25 4.55 -1.71
CA LEU A 247 5.53 3.91 -2.82
C LEU A 247 4.29 4.71 -3.24
N VAL A 248 3.59 5.36 -2.31
CA VAL A 248 2.41 6.19 -2.65
C VAL A 248 2.76 7.32 -3.63
N LEU A 249 3.99 7.81 -3.62
CA LEU A 249 4.44 8.91 -4.46
C LEU A 249 4.39 8.57 -5.97
N PRO A 250 5.13 7.56 -6.48
CA PRO A 250 5.00 7.15 -7.88
C PRO A 250 3.64 6.53 -8.17
N HIS A 251 2.96 5.94 -7.17
CA HIS A 251 1.64 5.35 -7.34
C HIS A 251 0.57 6.36 -7.72
N TYR A 252 0.65 7.58 -7.19
CA TYR A 252 -0.32 8.64 -7.41
C TYR A 252 0.25 9.90 -8.07
N ARG A 253 1.51 9.83 -8.54
CA ARG A 253 2.23 10.98 -9.13
C ARG A 253 2.28 12.16 -8.15
N LEU A 254 2.69 11.89 -6.93
CA LEU A 254 2.86 12.88 -5.88
C LEU A 254 4.32 13.33 -5.78
N ALA A 255 4.52 14.47 -5.14
CA ALA A 255 5.83 15.03 -4.78
C ALA A 255 5.80 15.47 -3.31
N ILE A 256 6.99 15.63 -2.73
CA ILE A 256 7.21 16.18 -1.39
C ILE A 256 7.75 17.59 -1.54
N THR A 257 7.21 18.53 -0.77
CA THR A 257 7.81 19.85 -0.53
C THR A 257 8.19 19.94 0.95
N THR A 258 9.45 20.25 1.21
CA THR A 258 9.94 20.51 2.56
C THR A 258 9.87 22.01 2.84
N VAL A 259 9.07 22.39 3.82
CA VAL A 259 8.97 23.77 4.31
C VAL A 259 9.99 23.93 5.43
N THR A 260 10.94 24.83 5.20
CA THR A 260 12.04 25.12 6.13
C THR A 260 11.92 26.55 6.67
N GLY A 261 12.69 26.89 7.72
CA GLY A 261 12.74 28.25 8.26
C GLY A 261 11.42 28.73 8.87
N ILE A 262 10.64 27.81 9.43
CA ILE A 262 9.34 28.09 10.04
C ILE A 262 9.57 28.84 11.36
N PRO A 263 9.17 30.12 11.49
CA PRO A 263 9.45 30.90 12.68
C PRO A 263 8.58 30.41 13.84
N MET A 264 9.22 29.92 14.90
CA MET A 264 8.54 29.47 16.12
C MET A 264 8.62 30.50 17.24
N LYS A 265 7.54 30.60 18.03
CA LYS A 265 7.45 31.58 19.14
C LYS A 265 8.58 31.44 20.18
N GLU A 266 9.17 30.26 20.29
CA GLU A 266 10.22 29.95 21.28
C GLU A 266 11.61 30.46 20.89
N GLU A 267 11.82 30.75 19.60
CA GLU A 267 13.12 31.22 19.07
C GLU A 267 13.45 32.67 19.44
N GLN A 268 12.47 33.43 19.96
CA GLN A 268 12.74 34.79 20.41
C GLN A 268 13.46 34.86 21.77
N ASN A 269 13.53 33.75 22.54
CA ASN A 269 14.10 33.74 23.89
C ASN A 269 15.03 32.54 24.23
N ALA A 270 15.28 31.61 23.31
CA ALA A 270 16.06 30.40 23.58
C ALA A 270 17.45 30.43 22.91
N THR A 271 18.49 30.06 23.66
CA THR A 271 19.88 29.88 23.18
C THR A 271 20.09 28.59 22.35
N SER A 272 19.03 27.82 22.11
CA SER A 272 19.04 26.69 21.17
C SER A 272 17.72 26.66 20.40
N SER A 273 17.72 27.14 19.16
CA SER A 273 16.65 26.95 18.19
C SER A 273 16.86 25.61 17.48
N ALA A 274 15.95 24.66 17.69
CA ALA A 274 15.83 23.51 16.79
C ALA A 274 14.84 23.90 15.69
N ASN A 275 15.35 24.39 14.56
CA ASN A 275 14.54 24.50 13.35
C ASN A 275 14.03 23.10 13.01
N TYR A 276 12.72 22.94 12.88
CA TYR A 276 12.15 21.73 12.32
C TYR A 276 11.59 22.02 10.94
N ASP A 277 11.86 21.10 10.03
CA ASP A 277 11.34 21.12 8.68
C ASP A 277 10.03 20.33 8.64
N VAL A 278 9.10 20.75 7.79
CA VAL A 278 7.82 20.07 7.59
C VAL A 278 7.73 19.56 6.16
N GLU A 279 7.58 18.26 6.00
CA GLU A 279 7.34 17.64 4.70
C GLU A 279 5.84 17.60 4.39
N ILE A 280 5.48 18.09 3.20
CA ILE A 280 4.11 18.11 2.70
C ILE A 280 4.05 17.32 1.40
N ILE A 281 3.17 16.32 1.36
CA ILE A 281 2.90 15.53 0.15
C ILE A 281 1.77 16.19 -0.64
N HIS A 282 1.95 16.39 -1.94
CA HIS A 282 0.92 16.94 -2.83
C HIS A 282 1.10 16.43 -4.28
N SER A 283 0.20 16.78 -5.19
CA SER A 283 0.35 16.44 -6.62
C SER A 283 1.68 16.96 -7.18
N ALA A 284 2.40 16.12 -7.92
CA ALA A 284 3.67 16.50 -8.55
C ALA A 284 3.51 17.59 -9.62
N GLU A 285 2.28 17.88 -10.05
CA GLU A 285 1.96 18.97 -10.99
C GLU A 285 2.13 20.35 -10.34
N ALA A 286 2.06 20.46 -9.02
CA ALA A 286 2.32 21.73 -8.31
C ALA A 286 3.76 22.23 -8.54
N HIS A 287 4.70 21.34 -8.85
CA HIS A 287 6.09 21.69 -9.18
C HIS A 287 6.31 21.98 -10.67
N ALA A 288 5.30 21.85 -11.54
CA ALA A 288 5.47 22.03 -12.99
C ALA A 288 5.95 23.45 -13.34
N GLY A 289 5.42 24.48 -12.65
CA GLY A 289 5.82 25.88 -12.85
C GLY A 289 7.25 26.18 -12.38
N LEU A 290 7.70 25.54 -11.29
CA LEU A 290 9.09 25.68 -10.80
C LEU A 290 10.09 25.13 -11.80
N ARG A 291 9.81 23.96 -12.39
CA ARG A 291 10.68 23.36 -13.42
C ARG A 291 10.76 24.19 -14.69
N ALA A 292 9.68 24.89 -15.06
CA ALA A 292 9.65 25.74 -16.25
C ALA A 292 10.42 27.05 -16.07
N ALA A 293 10.57 27.51 -14.83
CA ALA A 293 11.24 28.77 -14.49
C ALA A 293 12.74 28.60 -14.18
N GLN A 294 13.22 27.37 -13.99
CA GLN A 294 14.61 27.09 -13.68
C GLN A 294 15.50 27.07 -14.92
N THR A 295 16.64 27.75 -14.83
CA THR A 295 17.71 27.60 -15.82
C THR A 295 18.41 26.24 -15.64
N ALA A 296 19.07 25.75 -16.69
CA ALA A 296 19.77 24.45 -16.67
C ALA A 296 20.85 24.34 -15.56
N ALA A 297 21.39 25.48 -15.08
CA ALA A 297 22.37 25.53 -14.00
C ALA A 297 21.70 25.46 -12.60
N GLU A 298 20.54 26.10 -12.42
CA GLU A 298 19.78 26.07 -11.16
C GLU A 298 19.10 24.72 -10.93
N ALA A 299 18.75 24.00 -12.00
CA ALA A 299 18.22 22.63 -11.93
C ALA A 299 19.23 21.62 -11.35
N THR A 300 20.53 21.91 -11.40
CA THR A 300 21.61 21.06 -10.84
C THR A 300 21.93 21.34 -9.37
N GLU A 301 21.63 22.54 -8.85
CA GLU A 301 21.95 22.94 -7.46
C GLU A 301 20.71 23.02 -6.56
N SER A 302 19.54 23.35 -7.12
CA SER A 302 18.33 23.63 -6.37
C SER A 302 17.24 22.69 -6.83
N ILE A 303 17.28 21.43 -6.37
CA ILE A 303 16.17 20.47 -6.35
C ILE A 303 16.68 19.13 -5.77
N HIS A 304 16.45 18.89 -4.48
CA HIS A 304 16.24 17.51 -3.99
C HIS A 304 14.78 17.11 -4.26
N ILE A 305 14.30 17.30 -5.51
CA ILE A 305 13.13 16.56 -5.99
C ILE A 305 13.70 15.19 -6.29
N GLU A 306 13.62 14.29 -5.31
CA GLU A 306 13.58 12.88 -5.62
C GLU A 306 12.32 12.65 -6.48
N LEU A 307 12.46 12.91 -7.78
CA LEU A 307 11.77 12.11 -8.77
C LEU A 307 12.34 10.72 -8.54
N ILE A 308 11.67 9.93 -7.70
CA ILE A 308 11.89 8.48 -7.56
C ILE A 308 11.45 7.84 -8.88
N SER A 309 12.17 8.17 -9.95
CA SER A 309 12.19 7.50 -11.21
C SER A 309 13.33 6.50 -11.11
N SER A 310 12.97 5.26 -10.77
CA SER A 310 13.70 4.03 -11.05
C SER A 310 15.14 3.86 -10.53
N ARG A 311 15.79 4.86 -9.93
CA ARG A 311 17.20 4.80 -9.48
C ARG A 311 17.47 4.82 -7.97
N CYS A 312 16.52 5.21 -7.13
CA CYS A 312 16.58 4.99 -5.67
C CYS A 312 15.64 3.85 -5.30
N ARG A 313 15.96 2.62 -5.71
CA ARG A 313 15.30 1.43 -5.17
C ARG A 313 16.31 0.74 -4.24
N TYR A 314 15.98 0.69 -2.95
CA TYR A 314 16.64 -0.14 -1.92
C TYR A 314 17.92 0.40 -1.27
N SER A 315 17.90 1.64 -0.75
CA SER A 315 18.75 2.03 0.40
C SER A 315 17.90 2.17 1.66
#